data_AF-A0AAV6ACW7-F1
#
_entry.id   AF-A0AAV6ACW7-F1
#
_cell.length_a   1.000
_cell.length_b   1.000
_cell.length_c   1.000
_cell.angle_alpha   90.00
_cell.angle_beta   90.00
_cell.angle_gamma   90.00
#
_symmetry.space_group_name_H-M   'P 1'
#
loop_
_entity.id
_entity.type
_entity.pdbx_description
1 polymer ?
#
loop_
_entity_poly.entity_id
_entity_poly.type
_entity_poly.pdbx_seq_one_letter_code
_entity_poly.pdbx_strand_id
1 'polypeptide(L)'
;FYMLLDWDRMVDRIDSFMPREHLGTIRELAREMDQGVSNFVRGQVSVSTLLGLFYAIGLTMAGLNFGLLIGLFAGVISFIPYVGSIVGGVLAIGVALVQFWPDWTMVLIVGVIFAVGQFVEGNILQPKLVGGSVGLHPVWLMFALFAFGALFGFVGMLVAVPAATAFAVLIRFALRKYIESPLYRGQPEPLPEHPEAPVIGERTSKP
;
A
#
# COMPACT_ATOMS: atom_id res chain seq x y z
N PHE A 1 -12.83 -20.65 1.45
CA PHE A 1 -12.74 -22.04 0.95
C PHE A 1 -12.95 -22.09 -0.56
N TYR A 2 -14.12 -21.71 -1.09
CA TYR A 2 -14.37 -21.67 -2.55
C TYR A 2 -13.34 -20.85 -3.36
N MET A 3 -12.99 -19.63 -2.92
CA MET A 3 -11.97 -18.82 -3.63
C MET A 3 -10.58 -19.46 -3.71
N LEU A 4 -10.19 -20.27 -2.72
CA LEU A 4 -8.90 -20.98 -2.71
C LEU A 4 -8.95 -22.24 -3.57
N LEU A 5 -10.12 -22.88 -3.66
CA LEU A 5 -10.33 -24.10 -4.46
C LEU A 5 -10.42 -23.80 -5.96
N ASP A 6 -11.04 -22.67 -6.34
CA ASP A 6 -11.20 -22.25 -7.73
C ASP A 6 -10.14 -21.23 -8.19
N TRP A 7 -9.12 -20.96 -7.36
CA TRP A 7 -8.08 -19.98 -7.66
C TRP A 7 -7.41 -20.23 -9.01
N ASP A 8 -6.96 -21.47 -9.24
CA ASP A 8 -6.26 -21.84 -10.48
C ASP A 8 -7.17 -21.65 -11.71
N ARG A 9 -8.45 -22.01 -11.60
CA ARG A 9 -9.43 -21.81 -12.69
C ARG A 9 -9.73 -20.35 -12.95
N MET A 10 -9.77 -19.50 -11.91
CA MET A 10 -9.94 -18.06 -12.08
C MET A 10 -8.74 -17.44 -12.76
N VAL A 11 -7.53 -17.83 -12.35
CA VAL A 11 -6.27 -17.35 -12.97
C VAL A 11 -6.19 -17.78 -14.42
N ASP A 12 -6.48 -19.05 -14.74
CA ASP A 12 -6.48 -19.56 -16.13
C ASP A 12 -7.48 -18.82 -17.02
N ARG A 13 -8.65 -18.48 -16.46
CA ARG A 13 -9.67 -17.73 -17.18
C ARG A 13 -9.26 -16.28 -17.40
N ILE A 14 -8.62 -15.64 -16.43
CA ILE A 14 -8.06 -14.30 -16.59
C ILE A 14 -6.95 -14.32 -17.65
N ASP A 15 -6.04 -15.29 -17.59
CA ASP A 15 -4.95 -15.47 -18.56
C ASP A 15 -5.47 -15.67 -19.99
N SER A 16 -6.65 -16.27 -20.16
CA SER A 16 -7.29 -16.44 -21.47
C SER A 16 -7.74 -15.13 -22.14
N PHE A 17 -7.96 -14.07 -21.36
CA PHE A 17 -8.30 -12.73 -21.87
C PHE A 17 -7.06 -11.89 -22.23
N MET A 18 -5.86 -12.40 -21.98
CA MET A 18 -4.62 -11.63 -22.06
C MET A 18 -3.89 -11.84 -23.40
N PRO A 19 -3.38 -10.78 -24.04
CA PRO A 19 -2.59 -10.91 -25.27
C PRO A 19 -1.34 -11.76 -25.03
N ARG A 20 -1.15 -12.82 -25.82
CA ARG A 20 -0.07 -13.81 -25.61
C ARG A 20 1.33 -13.21 -25.65
N GLU A 21 1.53 -12.16 -26.44
CA GLU A 21 2.81 -11.43 -26.55
C GLU A 21 3.21 -10.69 -25.27
N HIS A 22 2.27 -10.37 -24.38
CA HIS A 22 2.53 -9.58 -23.17
C HIS A 22 2.29 -10.36 -21.87
N LEU A 23 1.95 -11.65 -21.97
CA LEU A 23 1.68 -12.52 -20.82
C LEU A 23 2.83 -12.52 -19.79
N GLY A 24 4.07 -12.55 -20.25
CA GLY A 24 5.25 -12.52 -19.36
C GLY A 24 5.29 -11.25 -18.52
N THR A 25 5.16 -10.09 -19.17
CA THR A 25 5.15 -8.78 -18.51
C THR A 25 4.00 -8.62 -17.54
N ILE A 26 2.79 -9.07 -17.90
CA ILE A 26 1.65 -8.87 -17.02
C ILE A 26 1.73 -9.80 -15.79
N ARG A 27 2.20 -11.05 -15.97
CA ARG A 27 2.45 -11.94 -14.83
C ARG A 27 3.53 -11.41 -13.89
N GLU A 28 4.57 -10.79 -14.43
CA GLU A 28 5.60 -10.12 -13.63
C GLU A 28 5.01 -8.97 -12.82
N LEU A 29 4.22 -8.10 -13.46
CA LEU A 29 3.55 -6.97 -12.80
C LEU A 29 2.57 -7.43 -11.72
N ALA A 30 1.79 -8.48 -12.00
CA ALA A 30 0.87 -9.08 -11.02
C ALA A 30 1.63 -9.64 -9.81
N ARG A 31 2.78 -10.29 -10.02
CA ARG A 31 3.64 -10.79 -8.94
C ARG A 31 4.23 -9.65 -8.12
N GLU A 32 4.66 -8.57 -8.74
CA GLU A 32 5.17 -7.39 -8.02
C GLU A 32 4.08 -6.74 -7.15
N MET A 33 2.86 -6.61 -7.68
CA MET A 33 1.71 -6.10 -6.93
C MET A 33 1.36 -7.02 -5.76
N ASP A 34 1.26 -8.33 -5.99
CA ASP A 34 0.97 -9.32 -4.95
C ASP A 34 2.03 -9.30 -3.83
N GLN A 35 3.31 -9.26 -4.19
CA GLN A 35 4.41 -9.15 -3.24
C GLN A 35 4.33 -7.85 -2.43
N GLY A 36 4.07 -6.71 -3.09
CA GLY A 36 3.92 -5.43 -2.43
C GLY A 36 2.79 -5.43 -1.41
N VAL A 37 1.61 -5.95 -1.79
CA VAL A 37 0.45 -6.07 -0.91
C VAL A 37 0.72 -7.04 0.24
N SER A 38 1.27 -8.22 -0.04
CA SER A 38 1.58 -9.25 0.95
C SER A 38 2.59 -8.75 1.99
N ASN A 39 3.65 -8.07 1.54
CA ASN A 39 4.64 -7.47 2.42
C ASN A 39 4.04 -6.37 3.29
N PHE A 40 3.20 -5.49 2.70
CA PHE A 40 2.47 -4.47 3.47
C PHE A 40 1.58 -5.09 4.55
N VAL A 41 0.76 -6.08 4.21
CA VAL A 41 -0.16 -6.72 5.16
C VAL A 41 0.62 -7.37 6.31
N ARG A 42 1.70 -8.09 6.02
CA ARG A 42 2.56 -8.71 7.05
C ARG A 42 3.22 -7.68 7.96
N GLY A 43 3.75 -6.62 7.37
CA GLY A 43 4.33 -5.49 8.09
C GLY A 43 3.30 -4.83 9.00
N GLN A 44 2.14 -4.51 8.46
CA GLN A 44 1.08 -3.78 9.16
C GLN A 44 0.45 -4.60 10.29
N VAL A 45 0.25 -5.91 10.12
CA VAL A 45 -0.18 -6.81 11.21
C VAL A 45 0.85 -6.83 12.34
N SER A 46 2.14 -6.80 12.01
CA SER A 46 3.21 -6.76 13.01
C SER A 46 3.20 -5.43 13.76
N VAL A 47 3.06 -4.30 13.05
CA VAL A 47 2.93 -2.96 13.64
C VAL A 47 1.72 -2.88 14.56
N SER A 48 0.54 -3.28 14.07
CA SER A 48 -0.73 -3.19 14.81
C SER A 48 -0.71 -4.03 16.09
N THR A 49 -0.09 -5.21 16.02
CA THR A 49 0.05 -6.11 17.18
C THR A 49 1.00 -5.54 18.22
N LEU A 50 2.19 -5.07 17.80
CA LEU A 50 3.18 -4.49 18.70
C LEU A 50 2.66 -3.22 19.38
N LEU A 51 2.02 -2.35 18.60
CA LEU A 51 1.49 -1.09 19.10
C LEU A 51 0.27 -1.30 20.01
N GLY A 52 -0.61 -2.23 19.65
CA GLY A 52 -1.73 -2.65 20.49
C GLY A 52 -1.27 -3.20 21.84
N LEU A 53 -0.25 -4.07 21.84
CA LEU A 53 0.33 -4.59 23.07
C LEU A 53 0.98 -3.48 23.91
N PHE A 54 1.73 -2.58 23.27
CA PHE A 54 2.34 -1.43 23.93
C PHE A 54 1.30 -0.54 24.61
N TYR A 55 0.22 -0.19 23.91
CA TYR A 55 -0.85 0.61 24.49
C TYR A 55 -1.63 -0.15 25.57
N ALA A 56 -1.94 -1.42 25.36
CA ALA A 56 -2.67 -2.24 26.32
C ALA A 56 -1.90 -2.36 27.64
N ILE A 57 -0.59 -2.62 27.58
CA ILE A 57 0.27 -2.68 28.76
C ILE A 57 0.43 -1.29 29.37
N GLY A 58 0.79 -0.27 28.58
CA GLY A 58 1.06 1.08 29.08
C GLY A 58 -0.15 1.70 29.79
N LEU A 59 -1.34 1.59 29.20
CA LEU A 59 -2.57 2.13 29.79
C LEU A 59 -3.00 1.35 31.04
N THR A 60 -2.84 0.02 31.03
CA THR A 60 -3.16 -0.80 32.21
C THR A 60 -2.21 -0.50 33.37
N MET A 61 -0.92 -0.32 33.09
CA MET A 61 0.09 0.06 34.08
C MET A 61 -0.15 1.47 34.63
N ALA A 62 -0.67 2.39 33.81
CA ALA A 62 -1.09 3.71 34.25
C ALA A 62 -2.36 3.68 35.12
N GLY A 63 -2.99 2.52 35.33
CA GLY A 63 -4.20 2.36 36.14
C GLY A 63 -5.47 2.85 35.44
N LEU A 64 -5.44 3.07 34.13
CA LEU A 64 -6.61 3.52 33.38
C LEU A 64 -7.67 2.40 33.32
N ASN A 65 -8.91 2.74 33.69
CA ASN A 65 -10.05 1.84 33.55
C ASN A 65 -10.22 1.46 32.09
N PHE A 66 -10.43 0.17 31.83
CA PHE A 66 -10.48 -0.38 30.48
C PHE A 66 -9.20 -0.17 29.65
N GLY A 67 -8.06 0.17 30.27
CA GLY A 67 -6.79 0.41 29.57
C GLY A 67 -6.38 -0.73 28.63
N LEU A 68 -6.55 -1.98 29.07
CA LEU A 68 -6.33 -3.16 28.25
C LEU A 68 -7.22 -3.18 26.99
N LEU A 69 -8.54 -2.98 27.17
CA LEU A 69 -9.49 -2.99 26.06
C LEU A 69 -9.23 -1.84 25.09
N ILE A 70 -9.00 -0.64 25.60
CA ILE A 70 -8.72 0.55 24.79
C ILE A 70 -7.43 0.35 24.00
N GLY A 71 -6.37 -0.16 24.64
CA GLY A 71 -5.09 -0.41 23.98
C GLY A 71 -5.18 -1.48 22.89
N LEU A 72 -5.87 -2.60 23.16
CA LEU A 72 -6.10 -3.64 22.15
C LEU A 72 -6.95 -3.12 20.98
N PHE A 73 -8.00 -2.36 21.27
CA PHE A 73 -8.86 -1.75 20.26
C PHE A 73 -8.09 -0.74 19.40
N ALA A 74 -7.29 0.12 20.02
CA ALA A 74 -6.38 1.03 19.34
C ALA A 74 -5.44 0.25 18.42
N GLY A 75 -4.83 -0.84 18.91
CA GLY A 75 -4.00 -1.74 18.12
C GLY A 75 -4.70 -2.30 16.89
N VAL A 76 -5.93 -2.80 17.03
CA VAL A 76 -6.72 -3.32 15.89
C VAL A 76 -6.99 -2.22 14.86
N ILE A 77 -7.39 -1.03 15.29
CA ILE A 77 -7.63 0.11 14.38
C ILE A 77 -6.32 0.60 13.75
N SER A 78 -5.19 0.47 14.44
CA SER A 78 -3.86 0.84 13.93
C SER A 78 -3.42 -0.01 12.74
N PHE A 79 -4.23 -0.99 12.30
CA PHE A 79 -4.10 -1.53 10.95
C PHE A 79 -4.24 -0.43 9.87
N ILE A 80 -5.00 0.63 10.14
CA ILE A 80 -4.99 1.86 9.34
C ILE A 80 -3.97 2.82 10.01
N PRO A 81 -2.87 3.18 9.31
CA PRO A 81 -1.84 4.05 9.87
C PRO A 81 -2.41 5.34 10.47
N TYR A 82 -1.88 5.77 11.62
CA TYR A 82 -2.31 6.95 12.40
C TYR A 82 -3.73 6.88 13.00
N VAL A 83 -4.69 6.24 12.34
CA VAL A 83 -6.10 6.24 12.76
C VAL A 83 -6.26 5.55 14.11
N GLY A 84 -5.63 4.40 14.34
CA GLY A 84 -5.79 3.67 15.60
C GLY A 84 -5.26 4.42 16.80
N SER A 85 -4.14 5.11 16.64
CA SER A 85 -3.53 5.93 17.68
C SER A 85 -4.33 7.19 17.98
N ILE A 86 -4.93 7.82 16.96
CA ILE A 86 -5.83 8.98 17.14
C ILE A 86 -7.11 8.54 17.87
N VAL A 87 -7.80 7.52 17.35
CA VAL A 87 -9.07 7.05 17.93
C VAL A 87 -8.85 6.49 19.34
N GLY A 88 -7.83 5.65 19.52
CA GLY A 88 -7.44 5.12 20.82
C GLY A 88 -7.04 6.22 21.80
N GLY A 89 -6.30 7.22 21.34
CA GLY A 89 -5.86 8.35 22.16
C GLY A 89 -7.04 9.19 22.64
N VAL A 90 -7.97 9.53 21.75
CA VAL A 90 -9.20 10.26 22.11
C VAL A 90 -10.01 9.49 23.15
N LEU A 91 -10.19 8.18 22.96
CA LEU A 91 -10.91 7.34 23.92
C LEU A 91 -10.19 7.27 25.27
N ALA A 92 -8.87 7.01 25.26
CA ALA A 92 -8.08 6.89 26.48
C ALA A 92 -8.02 8.20 27.27
N ILE A 93 -7.80 9.32 26.59
CA ILE A 93 -7.77 10.66 27.21
C ILE A 93 -9.16 11.01 27.74
N GLY A 94 -10.23 10.72 27.00
CA GLY A 94 -11.60 10.94 27.47
C GLY A 94 -11.91 10.17 28.76
N VAL A 95 -11.53 8.89 28.82
CA VAL A 95 -11.67 8.07 30.04
C VAL A 95 -10.78 8.60 31.17
N ALA A 96 -9.53 8.97 30.87
CA ALA A 96 -8.58 9.49 31.86
C ALA A 96 -9.07 10.78 32.50
N LEU A 97 -9.64 11.69 31.69
CA LEU A 97 -10.23 12.94 32.17
C LEU A 97 -11.36 12.69 33.16
N VAL A 98 -12.24 11.73 32.89
CA VAL A 98 -13.36 11.42 33.81
C VAL A 98 -12.87 10.67 35.05
N GLN A 99 -11.94 9.74 34.88
CA GLN A 99 -11.47 8.87 35.95
C GLN A 99 -10.57 9.58 36.97
N PHE A 100 -9.63 10.39 36.49
CA PHE A 100 -8.58 10.96 37.34
C PHE A 100 -8.84 12.42 37.72
N TRP A 101 -9.95 13.02 37.30
CA TRP A 101 -10.26 14.40 37.66
C TRP A 101 -10.25 14.65 39.18
N PRO A 102 -9.63 15.73 39.67
CA PRO A 102 -8.95 16.83 38.96
C PRO A 102 -7.43 16.66 38.78
N ASP A 103 -6.88 15.46 38.97
CA ASP A 103 -5.45 15.17 38.82
C ASP A 103 -5.04 15.09 37.34
N TRP A 104 -4.54 16.22 36.82
CA TRP A 104 -4.04 16.35 35.45
C TRP A 104 -2.76 15.54 35.19
N THR A 105 -2.05 15.11 36.22
CA THR A 105 -0.79 14.37 36.09
C THR A 105 -1.02 13.03 35.40
N MET A 106 -2.09 12.31 35.76
CA MET A 106 -2.43 11.02 35.16
C MET A 106 -2.90 11.17 33.72
N VAL A 107 -3.64 12.24 33.40
CA VAL A 107 -4.05 12.55 32.03
C VAL A 107 -2.83 12.83 31.15
N LEU A 108 -1.84 13.56 31.69
CA LEU A 108 -0.57 13.81 31.01
C LEU A 108 0.20 12.51 30.76
N ILE A 109 0.26 11.60 31.74
CA ILE A 109 0.90 10.28 31.59
C ILE A 109 0.27 9.49 30.43
N VAL A 110 -1.07 9.45 30.35
CA VAL A 110 -1.79 8.80 29.24
C VAL A 110 -1.42 9.46 27.90
N GLY A 111 -1.39 10.80 27.85
CA GLY A 111 -0.95 11.53 26.66
C GLY A 111 0.48 11.20 26.24
N VAL A 112 1.41 11.08 27.21
CA VAL A 112 2.80 10.68 26.96
C VAL A 112 2.89 9.26 26.42
N ILE A 113 2.10 8.32 26.92
CA ILE A 113 2.05 6.95 26.38
C ILE A 113 1.69 6.97 24.89
N PHE A 114 0.66 7.74 24.50
CA PHE A 114 0.29 7.87 23.09
C PHE A 114 1.35 8.58 22.25
N ALA A 115 1.98 9.64 22.78
CA ALA A 115 3.05 10.36 22.10
C ALA A 115 4.27 9.47 21.84
N VAL A 116 4.69 8.68 22.84
CA VAL A 116 5.76 7.69 22.70
C VAL A 116 5.37 6.62 21.68
N GLY A 117 4.15 6.09 21.76
CA GLY A 117 3.66 5.12 20.79
C GLY A 117 3.67 5.67 19.36
N GLN A 118 3.24 6.93 19.15
CA GLN A 118 3.30 7.60 17.85
C GLN A 118 4.72 7.79 17.35
N PHE A 119 5.63 8.19 18.24
CA PHE A 119 7.04 8.35 17.87
C PHE A 119 7.65 7.01 17.44
N VAL A 120 7.39 5.94 18.20
CA VAL A 120 7.84 4.58 17.90
C VAL A 120 7.20 4.06 16.62
N GLU A 121 5.90 4.29 16.42
CA GLU A 121 5.18 3.93 15.20
C GLU A 121 5.84 4.59 13.98
N GLY A 122 5.94 5.91 13.96
CA GLY A 122 6.39 6.66 12.79
C GLY A 122 7.89 6.54 12.49
N ASN A 123 8.74 6.46 13.51
CA ASN A 123 10.20 6.51 13.33
C ASN A 123 10.87 5.14 13.34
N ILE A 124 10.23 4.11 13.91
CA ILE A 124 10.85 2.80 14.10
C ILE A 124 10.03 1.70 13.43
N LEU A 125 8.77 1.54 13.82
CA LEU A 125 7.95 0.41 13.38
C LEU A 125 7.58 0.53 11.90
N GLN A 126 7.06 1.67 11.48
CA GLN A 126 6.70 1.95 10.08
C GLN A 126 7.88 1.71 9.12
N PRO A 127 9.06 2.36 9.27
CA PRO A 127 10.15 2.16 8.33
C PRO A 127 10.73 0.74 8.36
N LYS A 128 10.79 0.08 9.53
CA LYS A 128 11.36 -1.28 9.63
C LYS A 128 10.42 -2.38 9.14
N LEU A 129 9.11 -2.24 9.39
CA LEU A 129 8.14 -3.30 9.13
C LEU A 129 7.35 -3.09 7.84
N VAL A 130 7.12 -1.82 7.44
CA VAL A 130 6.25 -1.45 6.30
C VAL A 130 7.01 -0.68 5.21
N GLY A 131 8.08 0.04 5.57
CA GLY A 131 8.78 0.97 4.67
C GLY A 131 9.38 0.33 3.42
N GLY A 132 9.93 -0.89 3.53
CA GLY A 132 10.50 -1.61 2.40
C GLY A 132 9.45 -2.15 1.41
N SER A 133 8.18 -2.22 1.80
CA SER A 133 7.13 -2.92 1.04
C SER A 133 6.44 -2.04 0.00
N VAL A 134 6.40 -0.72 0.24
CA VAL A 134 5.58 0.19 -0.56
C VAL A 134 6.46 1.15 -1.37
N GLY A 135 7.61 1.58 -0.85
CA GLY A 135 8.51 2.54 -1.51
C GLY A 135 7.82 3.85 -1.93
N LEU A 136 6.68 4.16 -1.30
CA LEU A 136 5.93 5.39 -1.48
C LEU A 136 6.33 6.35 -0.36
N HIS A 137 6.50 7.62 -0.70
CA HIS A 137 6.68 8.67 0.29
C HIS A 137 5.44 8.72 1.22
N PRO A 138 5.59 8.94 2.55
CA PRO A 138 4.47 8.95 3.50
C PRO A 138 3.28 9.84 3.09
N VAL A 139 3.56 10.92 2.37
CA VAL A 139 2.54 11.82 1.81
C VAL A 139 1.59 11.11 0.83
N TRP A 140 2.08 10.20 -0.02
CA TRP A 140 1.23 9.43 -0.93
C TRP A 140 0.32 8.46 -0.19
N LEU A 141 0.82 7.90 0.90
CA LEU A 141 0.07 7.05 1.82
C LEU A 141 -1.10 7.83 2.45
N MET A 142 -0.82 9.03 2.99
CA MET A 142 -1.87 9.90 3.53
C MET A 142 -2.88 10.32 2.46
N PHE A 143 -2.41 10.69 1.26
CA PHE A 143 -3.28 11.06 0.16
C PHE A 143 -4.20 9.92 -0.25
N ALA A 144 -3.67 8.69 -0.36
CA ALA A 144 -4.47 7.51 -0.65
C ALA A 144 -5.53 7.25 0.43
N LEU A 145 -5.16 7.34 1.72
CA LEU A 145 -6.10 7.19 2.83
C LEU A 145 -7.24 8.21 2.75
N PHE A 146 -6.93 9.48 2.51
CA PHE A 146 -7.96 10.52 2.38
C PHE A 146 -8.81 10.35 1.12
N ALA A 147 -8.20 10.05 -0.03
CA ALA A 147 -8.91 9.88 -1.28
C ALA A 147 -9.88 8.69 -1.22
N PHE A 148 -9.39 7.51 -0.84
CA PHE A 148 -10.23 6.32 -0.72
C PHE A 148 -11.19 6.43 0.47
N GLY A 149 -10.78 7.06 1.56
CA GLY A 149 -11.64 7.37 2.70
C GLY A 149 -12.81 8.28 2.33
N ALA A 150 -12.60 9.27 1.49
CA ALA A 150 -13.66 10.14 0.99
C ALA A 150 -14.59 9.41 -0.01
N LEU A 151 -14.05 8.53 -0.85
CA LEU A 151 -14.83 7.81 -1.87
C LEU A 151 -15.65 6.64 -1.32
N PHE A 152 -15.08 5.87 -0.40
CA PHE A 152 -15.64 4.59 0.07
C PHE A 152 -15.70 4.47 1.59
N GLY A 153 -15.45 5.57 2.32
CA GLY A 153 -15.50 5.60 3.79
C GLY A 153 -14.42 4.72 4.44
N PHE A 154 -14.79 4.07 5.54
CA PHE A 154 -13.89 3.20 6.30
C PHE A 154 -13.31 2.04 5.47
N VAL A 155 -14.14 1.42 4.62
CA VAL A 155 -13.70 0.34 3.73
C VAL A 155 -12.66 0.86 2.74
N GLY A 156 -12.84 2.08 2.24
CA GLY A 156 -11.86 2.75 1.41
C GLY A 156 -10.50 2.90 2.08
N MET A 157 -10.47 3.32 3.35
CA MET A 157 -9.22 3.46 4.10
C MET A 157 -8.47 2.13 4.27
N LEU A 158 -9.19 1.02 4.44
CA LEU A 158 -8.57 -0.32 4.53
C LEU A 158 -7.91 -0.75 3.22
N VAL A 159 -8.54 -0.44 2.08
CA VAL A 159 -8.06 -0.82 0.75
C VAL A 159 -7.08 0.20 0.16
N ALA A 160 -7.00 1.40 0.75
CA ALA A 160 -6.19 2.51 0.27
C ALA A 160 -4.72 2.15 0.06
N VAL A 161 -4.10 1.50 1.05
CA VAL A 161 -2.66 1.18 0.97
C VAL A 161 -2.37 0.06 -0.03
N PRO A 162 -3.07 -1.10 -0.01
CA PRO A 162 -2.92 -2.10 -1.06
C PRO A 162 -3.13 -1.54 -2.46
N ALA A 163 -4.16 -0.72 -2.66
CA ALA A 163 -4.42 -0.07 -3.93
C ALA A 163 -3.28 0.88 -4.31
N ALA A 164 -2.80 1.71 -3.39
CA ALA A 164 -1.67 2.61 -3.64
C ALA A 164 -0.40 1.85 -4.03
N THR A 165 -0.10 0.72 -3.38
CA THR A 165 1.02 -0.16 -3.74
C THR A 165 0.87 -0.71 -5.14
N ALA A 166 -0.33 -1.20 -5.49
CA ALA A 166 -0.67 -1.67 -6.82
C ALA A 166 -0.47 -0.56 -7.89
N PHE A 167 -1.00 0.63 -7.64
CA PHE A 167 -0.82 1.78 -8.53
C PHE A 167 0.65 2.19 -8.67
N ALA A 168 1.42 2.15 -7.59
CA ALA A 168 2.84 2.49 -7.61
C ALA A 168 3.64 1.55 -8.54
N VAL A 169 3.34 0.24 -8.51
CA VAL A 169 3.94 -0.76 -9.41
C VAL A 169 3.62 -0.42 -10.86
N LEU A 170 2.35 -0.16 -11.17
CA LEU A 170 1.91 0.21 -12.54
C LEU A 170 2.60 1.49 -13.04
N ILE A 171 2.68 2.53 -12.21
CA ILE A 171 3.32 3.81 -12.56
C ILE A 171 4.82 3.61 -12.81
N ARG A 172 5.51 2.85 -11.95
CA ARG A 172 6.94 2.56 -12.13
C ARG A 172 7.20 1.82 -13.44
N PHE A 173 6.36 0.83 -13.75
CA PHE A 173 6.43 0.11 -15.02
C PHE A 173 6.17 1.03 -16.22
N ALA A 174 5.11 1.85 -16.17
CA ALA A 174 4.77 2.78 -17.24
C ALA A 174 5.89 3.80 -17.50
N LEU A 175 6.51 4.34 -16.44
CA LEU A 175 7.64 5.26 -16.55
C LEU A 175 8.88 4.60 -17.17
N ARG A 176 9.21 3.36 -16.76
CA ARG A 176 10.32 2.61 -17.38
C ARG A 176 10.09 2.43 -18.87
N LYS A 177 8.90 1.96 -19.24
CA LYS A 177 8.52 1.73 -20.65
C LYS A 177 8.50 3.03 -21.46
N TYR A 178 8.06 4.14 -20.86
CA TYR A 178 8.09 5.46 -21.49
C TYR A 178 9.52 5.92 -21.77
N ILE A 179 10.43 5.81 -20.79
CA ILE A 179 11.84 6.21 -20.95
C ILE A 179 12.58 5.34 -21.98
N GLU A 180 12.24 4.05 -22.04
CA GLU A 180 12.78 3.12 -23.03
C GLU A 180 12.20 3.34 -24.44
N SER A 181 11.05 4.01 -24.55
CA SER A 181 10.35 4.17 -25.82
C SER A 181 11.11 5.08 -26.80
N PRO A 182 10.96 4.84 -28.13
CA PRO A 182 11.48 5.73 -29.17
C PRO A 182 10.96 7.16 -29.03
N LEU A 183 9.73 7.31 -28.51
CA LEU A 183 9.07 8.59 -28.24
C LEU A 183 9.88 9.47 -27.26
N TYR A 184 10.49 8.85 -26.25
CA TYR A 184 11.34 9.56 -25.29
C TYR A 184 12.78 9.74 -25.80
N ARG A 185 13.32 8.75 -26.52
CA ARG A 185 14.69 8.80 -27.07
C ARG A 185 14.83 9.69 -28.30
N GLY A 186 13.72 10.20 -28.86
CA GLY A 186 13.72 11.10 -30.01
C GLY A 186 14.17 10.44 -31.32
N GLN A 187 14.11 9.11 -31.42
CA GLN A 187 14.44 8.40 -32.65
C GLN A 187 13.15 8.25 -33.49
N PRO A 188 13.13 8.72 -34.74
CA PRO A 188 12.00 8.48 -35.62
C PRO A 188 11.83 6.98 -35.82
N GLU A 189 10.59 6.52 -35.70
CA GLU A 189 10.19 5.14 -35.99
C GLU A 189 10.78 4.74 -37.36
N PRO A 190 11.48 3.60 -37.49
CA PRO A 190 11.97 3.16 -38.78
C PRO A 190 10.76 3.05 -39.70
N LEU A 191 10.71 3.89 -40.74
CA LEU A 191 9.67 3.80 -41.76
C LEU A 191 9.63 2.34 -42.23
N PRO A 192 8.45 1.69 -42.31
CA PRO A 192 8.37 0.34 -42.84
C PRO A 192 9.03 0.36 -44.22
N GLU A 193 10.08 -0.45 -44.40
CA GLU A 193 10.73 -0.61 -45.70
C GLU A 193 9.63 -0.95 -46.70
N HIS A 194 9.33 0.00 -47.58
CA HIS A 194 8.47 -0.25 -48.72
C HIS A 194 9.16 -1.40 -49.47
N PRO A 195 8.51 -2.56 -49.68
CA PRO A 195 9.10 -3.62 -50.46
C PRO A 195 9.52 -3.01 -51.81
N GLU A 196 10.82 -3.09 -52.12
CA GLU A 196 11.37 -2.60 -53.38
C GLU A 196 10.45 -3.03 -54.51
N ALA A 197 9.89 -2.06 -55.22
CA ALA A 197 9.06 -2.34 -56.37
C ALA A 197 9.88 -3.24 -57.32
N PRO A 198 9.32 -4.36 -57.80
CA PRO A 198 10.07 -5.30 -58.62
C PRO A 198 10.68 -4.55 -59.80
N VAL A 199 12.00 -4.55 -59.88
CA VAL A 199 12.76 -3.99 -61.00
C VAL A 199 12.28 -4.72 -62.25
N ILE A 200 11.41 -4.07 -63.03
CA ILE A 200 10.95 -4.59 -64.31
C ILE A 200 12.19 -4.65 -65.19
N GLY A 201 12.70 -5.86 -65.39
CA GLY A 201 13.87 -6.14 -66.19
C GLY A 201 13.73 -5.51 -67.57
N GLU A 202 14.71 -4.67 -67.91
CA GLU A 202 14.91 -4.17 -69.27
C GLU A 202 14.92 -5.36 -70.23
N ARG A 203 13.89 -5.44 -71.07
CA ARG A 203 13.90 -6.35 -72.21
C ARG A 203 15.06 -5.96 -73.11
N THR A 204 15.98 -6.90 -73.24
CA THR A 204 17.06 -6.94 -74.22
C THR A 204 16.56 -6.55 -75.62
N SER A 205 16.95 -5.36 -76.06
CA SER A 205 16.94 -4.97 -77.47
C SER A 205 18.39 -4.86 -77.91
N LYS A 206 18.85 -5.86 -78.66
CA LYS A 206 20.13 -5.83 -79.37
C LYS A 206 19.97 -6.58 -80.69
N PRO A 207 20.76 -6.22 -81.69
CA PRO A 207 20.60 -5.08 -82.60
C PRO A 207 19.81 -5.44 -83.87
#